data_AF-A0A8T4M8A1-F1
#
_entry.id   AF-A0A8T4M8A1-F1
#
_cell.length_a   1.000
_cell.length_b   1.000
_cell.length_c   1.000
_cell.angle_alpha   90.00
_cell.angle_beta   90.00
_cell.angle_gamma   90.00
#
_symmetry.space_group_name_H-M   'P 1'
#
loop_
_entity.id
_entity.type
_entity.pdbx_description
1 polymer ?
#
loop_
_entity_poly.entity_id
_entity_poly.type
_entity_poly.pdbx_seq_one_letter_code
_entity_poly.pdbx_strand_id
1 'polypeptide(L)'
;MSETDKISIRNLKIEKRIADISKWKIPEQDKKDVKEGFVRALRLGELTGKVVKDGGLSVYLSDIKVALEFIGKSVTKITEEDIRKFHEAMINDSLTYTQLRNEIKIVKGEDVETKIKTKNAYSKNKKVSIRRSFILFLKWKLDEKAFKFIKLLKIKLGGKEKD
;
A
#
# COMPACT_ATOMS: atom_id res chain seq x y z
N MET A 1 37.91 -15.59 12.79
CA MET A 1 37.65 -14.51 11.82
C MET A 1 36.21 -14.63 11.35
N SER A 2 35.48 -13.53 11.47
CA SER A 2 34.03 -13.39 11.52
C SER A 2 33.29 -13.83 10.25
N GLU A 3 32.14 -14.47 10.45
CA GLU A 3 31.09 -14.71 9.45
C GLU A 3 30.61 -13.38 8.86
N THR A 4 31.30 -12.85 7.84
CA THR A 4 30.77 -11.74 7.03
C THR A 4 29.66 -12.28 6.14
N ASP A 5 28.45 -12.28 6.69
CA ASP A 5 27.27 -11.66 6.11
C ASP A 5 27.06 -11.88 4.60
N LYS A 6 26.58 -13.07 4.26
CA LYS A 6 25.68 -13.21 3.10
C LYS A 6 24.38 -12.47 3.40
N ILE A 7 24.39 -11.14 3.31
CA ILE A 7 23.16 -10.35 3.29
C ILE A 7 22.40 -10.78 2.04
N SER A 8 21.34 -11.57 2.25
CA SER A 8 20.47 -12.02 1.17
C SER A 8 20.01 -10.83 0.34
N ILE A 9 20.11 -10.92 -0.99
CA ILE A 9 19.64 -9.89 -1.94
C ILE A 9 18.19 -9.46 -1.65
N ARG A 10 17.38 -10.36 -1.05
CA ARG A 10 16.00 -10.08 -0.63
C ARG A 10 15.95 -9.07 0.53
N ASN A 11 16.88 -9.14 1.48
CA ASN A 11 16.97 -8.25 2.64
C ASN A 11 17.36 -6.82 2.20
N LEU A 12 18.32 -6.69 1.27
CA LEU A 12 18.69 -5.39 0.69
C LEU A 12 17.51 -4.70 -0.01
N LYS A 13 16.61 -5.49 -0.62
CA LYS A 13 15.41 -4.95 -1.29
C LYS A 13 14.36 -4.43 -0.30
N ILE A 14 14.19 -5.04 0.88
CA ILE A 14 13.20 -4.55 1.85
C ILE A 14 13.67 -3.30 2.57
N GLU A 15 14.95 -3.23 2.96
CA GLU A 15 15.48 -2.05 3.65
C GLU A 15 15.44 -0.82 2.75
N LYS A 16 15.71 -0.98 1.45
CA LYS A 16 15.51 0.08 0.47
C LYS A 16 14.04 0.54 0.40
N ARG A 17 13.08 -0.38 0.44
CA ARG A 17 11.65 -0.05 0.46
C ARG A 17 11.23 0.68 1.74
N ILE A 18 11.80 0.30 2.88
CA ILE A 18 11.59 0.98 4.17
C ILE A 18 12.19 2.39 4.12
N ALA A 19 13.39 2.55 3.58
CA ALA A 19 14.02 3.85 3.39
C ALA A 19 13.18 4.77 2.47
N ASP A 20 12.58 4.20 1.41
CA ASP A 20 11.71 4.91 0.46
C ASP A 20 10.39 5.40 1.09
N ILE A 21 10.03 5.01 2.32
CA ILE A 21 8.88 5.56 3.06
C ILE A 21 9.00 7.08 3.23
N SER A 22 10.22 7.58 3.39
CA SER A 22 10.51 9.03 3.45
C SER A 22 9.98 9.82 2.25
N LYS A 23 9.87 9.16 1.08
CA LYS A 23 9.41 9.76 -0.19
C LYS A 23 7.90 9.67 -0.41
N TRP A 24 7.16 9.04 0.51
CA TRP A 24 5.72 8.90 0.37
C TRP A 24 5.03 10.26 0.53
N LYS A 25 3.92 10.45 -0.18
CA LYS A 25 3.13 11.69 -0.13
C LYS A 25 2.10 11.65 1.00
N ILE A 26 2.59 11.51 2.23
CA ILE A 26 1.79 11.43 3.46
C ILE A 26 2.44 12.31 4.54
N PRO A 27 1.74 12.67 5.63
CA PRO A 27 2.33 13.46 6.71
C PRO A 27 3.54 12.79 7.37
N GLU A 28 4.52 13.59 7.80
CA GLU A 28 5.78 13.08 8.37
C GLU A 28 5.57 12.16 9.58
N GLN A 29 4.61 12.48 10.45
CA GLN A 29 4.31 11.64 11.60
C GLN A 29 3.86 10.23 11.15
N ASP A 30 3.03 10.14 10.11
CA ASP A 30 2.56 8.85 9.60
C ASP A 30 3.69 8.09 8.87
N LYS A 31 4.65 8.79 8.23
CA LYS A 31 5.86 8.14 7.70
C LYS A 31 6.67 7.49 8.81
N LYS A 32 6.89 8.21 9.92
CA LYS A 32 7.61 7.71 11.09
C LYS A 32 6.87 6.52 11.70
N ASP A 33 5.56 6.63 11.87
CA ASP A 33 4.71 5.58 12.42
C ASP A 33 4.79 4.30 11.58
N VAL A 34 4.73 4.41 10.25
CA VAL A 34 4.89 3.24 9.37
C VAL A 34 6.29 2.65 9.48
N LYS A 35 7.33 3.49 9.37
CA LYS A 35 8.73 3.08 9.28
C LYS A 35 9.23 2.41 10.57
N GLU A 36 8.94 3.01 11.73
CA GLU A 36 9.51 2.62 13.01
C GLU A 36 8.53 1.78 13.85
N GLY A 37 7.23 2.05 13.73
CA GLY A 37 6.19 1.36 14.49
C GLY A 37 5.65 0.13 13.76
N PHE A 38 4.97 0.37 12.62
CA PHE A 38 4.23 -0.69 11.93
C PHE A 38 5.12 -1.80 11.39
N VAL A 39 6.26 -1.45 10.78
CA VAL A 39 7.25 -2.44 10.29
C VAL A 39 7.77 -3.31 11.43
N ARG A 40 8.09 -2.71 12.58
CA ARG A 40 8.55 -3.43 13.77
C ARG A 40 7.48 -4.38 14.29
N ALA A 41 6.25 -3.91 14.43
CA ALA A 41 5.13 -4.73 14.91
C ALA A 41 4.85 -5.95 14.01
N LEU A 42 4.97 -5.78 12.68
CA LEU A 42 4.88 -6.91 11.73
C LEU A 42 6.05 -7.88 11.85
N ARG A 43 7.28 -7.39 12.06
CA ARG A 43 8.47 -8.23 12.26
C ARG A 43 8.41 -9.03 13.55
N LEU A 44 7.83 -8.46 14.60
CA LEU A 44 7.63 -9.15 15.88
C LEU A 44 6.40 -10.07 15.89
N GLY A 45 5.56 -9.99 14.84
CA GLY A 45 4.33 -10.78 14.76
C GLY A 45 3.21 -10.29 15.67
N GLU A 46 3.35 -9.10 16.27
CA GLU A 46 2.37 -8.51 17.19
C GLU A 46 1.00 -8.30 16.52
N LEU A 47 0.99 -8.05 15.21
CA LEU A 47 -0.24 -7.73 14.47
C LEU A 47 -0.95 -8.95 13.88
N THR A 48 -0.21 -10.03 13.61
CA THR A 48 -0.69 -11.18 12.84
C THR A 48 -0.54 -12.50 13.60
N GLY A 49 0.08 -12.49 14.78
CA GLY A 49 0.48 -13.67 15.55
C GLY A 49 1.65 -14.45 14.94
N LYS A 50 2.26 -13.95 13.85
CA LYS A 50 3.37 -14.60 13.14
C LYS A 50 4.35 -13.58 12.60
N VAL A 51 5.64 -13.84 12.75
CA VAL A 51 6.72 -13.03 12.17
C VAL A 51 6.52 -12.89 10.65
N VAL A 52 6.38 -11.66 10.19
CA VAL A 52 6.22 -11.37 8.76
C VAL A 52 7.59 -11.23 8.11
N LYS A 53 7.88 -12.12 7.17
CA LYS A 53 9.11 -12.07 6.35
C LYS A 53 9.07 -10.94 5.33
N ASP A 54 10.24 -10.57 4.81
CA ASP A 54 10.44 -9.44 3.88
C ASP A 54 9.49 -9.40 2.68
N GLY A 55 9.19 -10.55 2.08
CA GLY A 55 8.23 -10.65 0.99
C GLY A 55 6.83 -10.18 1.40
N GLY A 56 6.38 -10.56 2.60
CA GLY A 56 5.12 -10.11 3.19
C GLY A 56 5.17 -8.63 3.59
N LEU A 57 6.26 -8.18 4.20
CA LEU A 57 6.47 -6.77 4.54
C LEU A 57 6.35 -5.88 3.30
N SER A 58 6.96 -6.30 2.18
CA SER A 58 6.88 -5.59 0.91
C SER A 58 5.43 -5.45 0.40
N VAL A 59 4.59 -6.47 0.61
CA VAL A 59 3.18 -6.41 0.23
C VAL A 59 2.44 -5.42 1.11
N TYR A 60 2.57 -5.53 2.44
CA TYR A 60 1.93 -4.60 3.39
C TYR A 60 2.32 -3.14 3.11
N LEU A 61 3.62 -2.86 2.95
CA LEU A 61 4.10 -1.50 2.67
C LEU A 61 3.55 -0.95 1.35
N SER A 62 3.54 -1.76 0.29
CA SER A 62 3.00 -1.33 -1.00
C SER A 62 1.50 -1.08 -0.93
N ASP A 63 0.77 -1.88 -0.16
CA ASP A 63 -0.68 -1.79 -0.01
C ASP A 63 -1.11 -0.59 0.84
N ILE A 64 -0.51 -0.40 2.01
CA ILE A 64 -0.86 0.73 2.88
C ILE A 64 -0.45 2.06 2.26
N LYS A 65 0.65 2.10 1.49
CA LYS A 65 1.06 3.30 0.76
C LYS A 65 -0.08 3.81 -0.12
N VAL A 66 -0.72 2.91 -0.87
CA VAL A 66 -1.83 3.27 -1.76
C VAL A 66 -2.98 3.90 -0.99
N ALA A 67 -3.36 3.31 0.14
CA ALA A 67 -4.45 3.85 0.96
C ALA A 67 -4.09 5.21 1.59
N LEU A 68 -2.89 5.32 2.17
CA LEU A 68 -2.45 6.54 2.85
C LEU A 68 -2.22 7.70 1.88
N GLU A 69 -1.61 7.45 0.71
CA GLU A 69 -1.43 8.49 -0.32
C GLU A 69 -2.75 8.88 -0.99
N PHE A 70 -3.72 7.96 -1.11
CA PHE A 70 -5.06 8.32 -1.59
C PHE A 70 -5.76 9.26 -0.62
N ILE A 71 -5.71 8.97 0.68
CA ILE A 71 -6.36 9.79 1.71
C ILE A 71 -5.62 11.12 1.89
N GLY A 72 -4.29 11.12 1.83
CA GLY A 72 -3.44 12.31 1.87
C GLY A 72 -3.51 13.11 3.18
N LYS A 73 -4.20 12.61 4.20
CA LYS A 73 -4.38 13.21 5.52
C LYS A 73 -3.69 12.39 6.58
N SER A 74 -3.49 13.01 7.74
CA SER A 74 -2.94 12.28 8.88
C SER A 74 -3.92 11.24 9.38
N VAL A 75 -3.42 10.06 9.74
CA VAL A 75 -4.25 8.91 10.14
C VAL A 75 -5.11 9.25 11.35
N THR A 76 -4.61 10.09 12.25
CA THR A 76 -5.34 10.56 13.44
C THR A 76 -6.42 11.60 13.13
N LYS A 77 -6.43 12.16 11.91
CA LYS A 77 -7.38 13.18 11.44
C LYS A 77 -8.32 12.67 10.34
N ILE A 78 -8.28 11.38 10.00
CA ILE A 78 -9.18 10.82 9.00
C ILE A 78 -10.62 10.82 9.52
N THR A 79 -11.55 11.10 8.62
CA THR A 79 -12.98 11.08 8.88
C THR A 79 -13.63 9.85 8.25
N GLU A 80 -14.88 9.56 8.63
CA GLU A 80 -15.64 8.49 7.96
C GLU A 80 -15.85 8.77 6.47
N GLU A 81 -16.00 10.05 6.11
CA GLU A 81 -16.15 10.48 4.73
C GLU A 81 -14.90 10.18 3.90
N ASP A 82 -13.70 10.37 4.47
CA ASP A 82 -12.45 10.02 3.80
C ASP A 82 -12.39 8.50 3.51
N ILE A 83 -12.87 7.69 4.45
CA ILE A 83 -12.93 6.23 4.31
C ILE A 83 -13.99 5.81 3.29
N ARG A 84 -15.15 6.48 3.24
CA ARG A 84 -16.19 6.25 2.22
C ARG A 84 -15.66 6.55 0.83
N LYS A 85 -15.04 7.71 0.62
CA LYS A 85 -14.41 8.08 -0.66
C LYS A 85 -13.36 7.07 -1.10
N PHE A 86 -12.52 6.61 -0.18
CA PHE A 86 -11.55 5.55 -0.48
C PHE A 86 -12.22 4.22 -0.84
N HIS A 87 -13.29 3.85 -0.14
CA HIS A 87 -14.06 2.65 -0.42
C HIS A 87 -14.74 2.72 -1.80
N GLU A 88 -15.40 3.82 -2.11
CA GLU A 88 -15.99 4.10 -3.41
C GLU A 88 -14.97 4.08 -4.53
N ALA A 89 -13.77 4.63 -4.31
CA ALA A 89 -12.69 4.57 -5.29
C ALA A 89 -12.20 3.14 -5.58
N MET A 90 -12.25 2.26 -4.59
CA MET A 90 -12.03 0.83 -4.81
C MET A 90 -13.17 0.16 -5.57
N ILE A 91 -14.42 0.61 -5.42
CA ILE A 91 -15.58 0.04 -6.15
C ILE A 91 -15.57 0.52 -7.61
N ASN A 92 -15.43 1.81 -7.84
CA ASN A 92 -15.61 2.47 -9.15
C ASN A 92 -14.35 2.47 -10.03
N ASP A 93 -13.38 1.59 -9.75
CA ASP A 93 -12.12 1.48 -10.50
C ASP A 93 -11.29 2.78 -10.59
N SER A 94 -11.57 3.80 -9.77
CA SER A 94 -10.84 5.07 -9.77
C SER A 94 -9.55 5.03 -8.95
N LEU A 95 -9.38 4.00 -8.10
CA LEU A 95 -8.09 3.67 -7.49
C LEU A 95 -7.17 3.03 -8.54
N THR A 96 -6.16 3.80 -8.98
CA THR A 96 -5.34 3.50 -10.16
C THR A 96 -3.85 3.54 -9.87
N TYR A 97 -3.06 2.93 -10.74
CA TYR A 97 -1.61 2.99 -10.74
C TYR A 97 -1.09 3.36 -12.13
N THR A 98 0.09 3.96 -12.18
CA THR A 98 0.80 4.23 -13.44
C THR A 98 1.70 3.07 -13.77
N GLN A 99 1.46 2.44 -14.91
CA GLN A 99 2.37 1.47 -15.52
C GLN A 99 3.25 2.19 -16.53
N LEU A 100 4.56 1.95 -16.43
CA LEU A 100 5.52 2.34 -17.45
C LEU A 100 5.79 1.13 -18.33
N ARG A 101 5.62 1.28 -19.64
CA ARG A 101 5.96 0.26 -20.63
C ARG A 101 6.85 0.88 -21.69
N ASN A 102 7.86 0.13 -22.10
CA ASN A 102 8.66 0.49 -23.26
C ASN A 102 7.92 -0.02 -24.50
N GLU A 103 7.77 0.87 -25.48
CA GLU A 103 7.21 0.56 -26.78
C GLU A 103 8.25 0.94 -27.83
N ILE A 104 8.59 -0.05 -28.66
CA ILE A 104 9.48 0.14 -29.80
C ILE A 104 8.62 0.58 -30.98
N LYS A 105 8.97 1.70 -31.60
CA LYS A 105 8.33 2.19 -32.82
C LYS A 105 9.37 2.32 -33.92
N ILE A 106 9.02 1.92 -35.13
CA ILE A 106 9.86 2.16 -36.31
C ILE A 106 9.57 3.56 -36.82
N VAL A 107 10.58 4.45 -36.77
CA VAL A 107 10.50 5.81 -37.31
C VAL A 107 11.58 5.95 -38.37
N LYS A 108 11.17 6.17 -39.63
CA LYS A 108 12.08 6.28 -40.79
C LYS A 108 13.03 5.07 -40.96
N GLY A 109 12.57 3.88 -40.61
CA GLY A 109 13.36 2.64 -40.73
C GLY A 109 14.26 2.34 -39.53
N GLU A 110 14.25 3.18 -38.49
CA GLU A 110 15.00 2.97 -37.25
C GLU A 110 14.08 2.62 -36.08
N ASP A 111 14.54 1.69 -35.23
CA ASP A 111 13.87 1.35 -33.97
C ASP A 111 14.07 2.45 -32.93
N VAL A 112 12.99 3.11 -32.55
CA VAL A 112 12.97 4.14 -31.49
C VAL A 112 12.22 3.60 -30.29
N GLU A 113 12.93 3.42 -29.16
CA GLU A 113 12.32 3.04 -27.89
C GLU A 113 11.67 4.25 -27.20
N THR A 114 10.38 4.15 -26.90
CA THR A 114 9.62 5.19 -26.21
C THR A 114 9.00 4.66 -24.92
N LYS A 115 8.91 5.51 -23.90
CA LYS A 115 8.27 5.17 -22.61
C LYS A 115 6.83 5.66 -22.61
N ILE A 116 5.88 4.75 -22.58
CA ILE A 116 4.46 5.08 -22.41
C ILE A 116 4.10 5.00 -20.93
N LYS A 117 3.26 5.95 -20.50
CA LYS A 117 2.60 5.92 -19.20
C LYS A 117 1.14 5.54 -19.39
N THR A 118 0.72 4.41 -18.83
CA THR A 118 -0.68 3.99 -18.83
C THR A 118 -1.23 4.03 -17.42
N LYS A 119 -2.44 4.56 -17.24
CA LYS A 119 -3.14 4.57 -15.96
C LYS A 119 -4.11 3.39 -15.91
N ASN A 120 -3.84 2.44 -15.03
CA ASN A 120 -4.62 1.20 -14.91
C ASN A 120 -5.32 1.13 -13.55
N ALA A 121 -6.54 0.61 -13.53
CA ALA A 121 -7.22 0.29 -12.28
C ALA A 121 -6.57 -0.93 -11.60
N TYR A 122 -6.57 -0.95 -10.26
CA TYR A 122 -6.11 -2.13 -9.54
C TYR A 122 -7.06 -3.32 -9.75
N SER A 123 -6.51 -4.53 -9.89
CA SER A 123 -7.33 -5.74 -9.95
C SER A 123 -8.14 -5.95 -8.66
N LYS A 124 -9.25 -6.68 -8.75
CA LYS A 124 -10.11 -7.02 -7.59
C LYS A 124 -9.32 -7.62 -6.43
N ASN A 125 -8.43 -8.56 -6.72
CA ASN A 125 -7.58 -9.21 -5.70
C ASN A 125 -6.64 -8.20 -5.04
N LYS A 126 -6.06 -7.29 -5.82
CA LYS A 126 -5.17 -6.25 -5.29
C LYS A 126 -5.94 -5.26 -4.41
N LYS A 127 -7.15 -4.85 -4.79
CA LYS A 127 -8.04 -4.02 -3.95
C LYS A 127 -8.38 -4.70 -2.63
N VAL A 128 -8.67 -6.00 -2.65
CA VAL A 128 -8.91 -6.78 -1.42
C VAL A 128 -7.66 -6.81 -0.54
N SER A 129 -6.47 -6.99 -1.12
CA SER A 129 -5.19 -6.93 -0.40
C SER A 129 -4.96 -5.56 0.24
N ILE A 130 -5.09 -4.49 -0.55
CA ILE A 130 -4.97 -3.09 -0.09
C ILE A 130 -5.91 -2.84 1.10
N ARG A 131 -7.18 -3.21 0.96
CA ARG A 131 -8.17 -3.08 2.03
C ARG A 131 -7.75 -3.81 3.30
N ARG A 132 -7.31 -5.07 3.20
CA ARG A 132 -6.92 -5.88 4.37
C ARG A 132 -5.71 -5.29 5.08
N SER A 133 -4.69 -4.92 4.32
CA SER A 133 -3.49 -4.27 4.83
C SER A 133 -3.80 -2.93 5.51
N PHE A 134 -4.70 -2.13 4.92
CA PHE A 134 -5.10 -0.86 5.51
C PHE A 134 -5.93 -1.03 6.78
N ILE A 135 -6.85 -2.01 6.83
CA ILE A 135 -7.57 -2.36 8.06
C ILE A 135 -6.59 -2.75 9.17
N LEU A 136 -5.58 -3.56 8.86
CA LEU A 136 -4.58 -3.99 9.84
C LEU A 136 -3.80 -2.79 10.39
N PHE A 137 -3.39 -1.88 9.52
CA PHE A 137 -2.71 -0.65 9.89
C PHE A 137 -3.59 0.27 10.76
N LEU A 138 -4.86 0.47 10.39
CA LEU A 138 -5.79 1.28 11.17
C LEU A 138 -6.02 0.70 12.57
N LYS A 139 -6.20 -0.63 12.69
CA LYS A 139 -6.30 -1.31 13.98
C LYS A 139 -5.08 -1.03 14.86
N TRP A 140 -3.88 -1.20 14.30
CA TRP A 140 -2.66 -0.94 15.03
C TRP A 140 -2.52 0.52 15.47
N LYS A 141 -2.84 1.47 14.57
CA LYS A 141 -2.58 2.89 14.83
C LYS A 141 -3.64 3.59 15.68
N LEU A 142 -4.90 3.19 15.54
CA LEU A 142 -6.05 3.89 16.13
C LEU A 142 -6.79 3.05 17.18
N ASP A 143 -6.44 1.78 17.32
CA ASP A 143 -7.04 0.85 18.26
C ASP A 143 -8.59 0.84 18.17
N GLU A 144 -9.30 1.06 19.27
CA GLU A 144 -10.78 1.10 19.29
C GLU A 144 -11.36 2.16 18.34
N LYS A 145 -10.67 3.29 18.14
CA LYS A 145 -11.12 4.36 17.23
C LYS A 145 -11.16 3.90 15.78
N ALA A 146 -10.46 2.81 15.43
CA ALA A 146 -10.50 2.22 14.10
C ALA A 146 -11.85 1.55 13.78
N PHE A 147 -12.64 1.17 14.78
CA PHE A 147 -13.82 0.31 14.59
C PHE A 147 -14.81 0.87 13.58
N LYS A 148 -15.12 2.17 13.66
CA LYS A 148 -16.01 2.87 12.72
C LYS A 148 -15.50 2.81 11.28
N PHE A 149 -14.19 2.99 11.07
CA PHE A 149 -13.57 2.92 9.75
C PHE A 149 -13.54 1.50 9.20
N ILE A 150 -13.29 0.52 10.06
CA ILE A 150 -13.28 -0.89 9.69
C ILE A 150 -14.66 -1.36 9.26
N LYS A 151 -15.73 -0.90 9.93
CA LYS A 151 -17.12 -1.22 9.55
C LYS A 151 -17.41 -0.79 8.12
N LEU A 152 -16.99 0.43 7.75
CA LEU A 152 -17.14 0.96 6.39
C LEU A 152 -16.32 0.16 5.37
N LEU A 153 -15.06 -0.12 5.66
CA LEU A 153 -14.19 -0.87 4.74
C LEU A 153 -14.66 -2.31 4.51
N LYS A 154 -15.29 -2.94 5.51
CA LYS A 154 -15.79 -4.33 5.41
C LYS A 154 -17.00 -4.50 4.50
N ILE A 155 -17.67 -3.43 4.10
CA ILE A 155 -18.74 -3.47 3.09
C ILE A 155 -18.21 -4.17 1.82
N LYS A 156 -19.05 -5.00 1.18
CA LYS A 156 -18.61 -5.80 0.02
C LYS A 156 -18.26 -4.86 -1.14
N LEU A 157 -17.06 -5.07 -1.69
CA LEU A 157 -16.66 -4.50 -2.98
C LEU A 157 -17.50 -5.17 -4.07
N GLY A 158 -18.62 -4.55 -4.44
CA GLY A 158 -19.59 -5.10 -5.39
C GLY A 158 -20.76 -5.82 -4.72
N GLY A 159 -21.68 -5.05 -4.17
CA GLY A 159 -23.10 -5.38 -4.18
C GLY A 159 -23.81 -4.25 -4.92
N LYS A 160 -24.47 -4.54 -6.04
CA LYS A 160 -25.65 -3.74 -6.38
C LYS A 160 -26.59 -3.91 -5.19
N GLU A 161 -26.97 -2.82 -4.52
CA GLU A 161 -28.27 -2.82 -3.85
C GLU A 161 -29.27 -3.21 -4.95
N LYS A 162 -29.84 -4.40 -4.83
CA LYS A 162 -31.07 -4.68 -5.54
C LYS A 162 -32.13 -3.96 -4.72
N ASP A 163 -32.65 -2.87 -5.28
CA ASP A 163 -34.01 -2.42 -4.97
C ASP A 163 -34.99 -3.59 -5.15
#